data_AF-A0A512L527-F1
#
_entry.id   AF-A0A512L527-F1
#
_cell.length_a   1.000
_cell.length_b   1.000
_cell.length_c   1.000
_cell.angle_alpha   90.00
_cell.angle_beta   90.00
_cell.angle_gamma   90.00
#
_symmetry.space_group_name_H-M   'P 1'
#
loop_
_entity.id
_entity.type
_entity.pdbx_description
1 polymer ?
#
loop_
_entity_poly.entity_id
_entity_poly.type
_entity_poly.pdbx_seq_one_letter_code
_entity_poly.pdbx_strand_id
1 'polypeptide(L)'
;MPERLIRLCAFANGMEADEPNFHPLIRALLLHFMLAYDRPFAEGNGRAARALFYWSMVRQGYWLMELVSISSVLRKAPAQYARAYLHTETDAGDTTYFILQQLNVIEQALDALKTYVQQRGQETRQLEQTLHSLGSTVDLNLRQLALLAGALKQRSNRYTVESHRRSHNVAYATARADLLALASLGLLEQRKRGRAWEFLAPADLPERMTRLGAEK
;
A
#
# COMPACT_ATOMS: atom_id res chain seq x y z
N MET A 1 1.98 38.86 4.51
CA MET A 1 2.21 37.40 4.59
C MET A 1 2.02 36.84 6.01
N PRO A 2 2.65 37.36 7.08
CA PRO A 2 2.52 36.78 8.43
C PRO A 2 1.08 36.68 8.94
N GLU A 3 0.27 37.73 8.76
CA GLU A 3 -1.13 37.73 9.21
C GLU A 3 -2.01 36.68 8.50
N ARG A 4 -1.75 36.39 7.21
CA ARG A 4 -2.47 35.37 6.46
C ARG A 4 -2.18 33.97 6.99
N LEU A 5 -0.92 33.71 7.35
CA LEU A 5 -0.53 32.44 7.97
C LEU A 5 -1.15 32.29 9.36
N ILE A 6 -1.22 33.36 10.17
CA ILE A 6 -1.92 33.33 11.46
C ILE A 6 -3.40 32.97 11.25
N ARG A 7 -4.07 33.61 10.29
CA ARG A 7 -5.47 33.26 9.93
C ARG A 7 -5.61 31.82 9.44
N LEU A 8 -4.65 31.32 8.65
CA LEU A 8 -4.64 29.95 8.17
C LEU A 8 -4.47 28.95 9.32
N CYS A 9 -3.58 29.23 10.28
CA CYS A 9 -3.42 28.41 11.48
C CYS A 9 -4.66 28.43 12.36
N ALA A 10 -5.31 29.59 12.54
CA ALA A 10 -6.57 29.69 13.26
C ALA A 10 -7.66 28.84 12.56
N PHE A 11 -7.78 28.96 11.24
CA PHE A 11 -8.71 28.15 10.44
C PHE A 11 -8.42 26.65 10.52
N ALA A 12 -7.15 26.26 10.51
CA ALA A 12 -6.71 24.87 10.66
C ALA A 12 -7.03 24.28 12.05
N ASN A 13 -7.12 25.15 13.06
CA ASN A 13 -7.39 24.75 14.44
C ASN A 13 -8.86 24.78 14.82
N GLY A 14 -9.72 25.41 14.00
CA GLY A 14 -11.15 25.39 14.22
C GLY A 14 -11.78 24.01 14.00
N MET A 15 -12.92 23.78 14.63
CA MET A 15 -13.73 22.56 14.58
C MET A 15 -15.06 22.80 13.84
N GLU A 16 -15.82 21.74 13.56
CA GLU A 16 -17.16 21.85 12.94
C GLU A 16 -18.13 22.74 13.75
N ALA A 17 -17.95 22.84 15.07
CA ALA A 17 -18.76 23.71 15.91
C ALA A 17 -18.44 25.21 15.76
N ASP A 18 -17.33 25.56 15.09
CA ASP A 18 -16.92 26.96 14.92
C ASP A 18 -17.55 27.55 13.65
N GLU A 19 -18.07 28.77 13.74
CA GLU A 19 -18.61 29.49 12.58
C GLU A 19 -17.51 30.20 11.75
N PRO A 20 -17.60 30.18 10.41
CA PRO A 20 -18.55 29.41 9.60
C PRO A 20 -18.22 27.91 9.60
N ASN A 21 -19.26 27.09 9.76
CA ASN A 21 -19.12 25.64 9.79
C ASN A 21 -18.80 25.12 8.38
N PHE A 22 -17.64 24.47 8.24
CA PHE A 22 -17.25 23.74 7.05
C PHE A 22 -17.17 22.26 7.35
N HIS A 23 -17.73 21.45 6.45
CA HIS A 23 -17.47 20.01 6.45
C HIS A 23 -15.94 19.77 6.46
N PRO A 24 -15.42 18.84 7.28
CA PRO A 24 -13.99 18.59 7.50
C PRO A 24 -13.16 18.47 6.24
N LEU A 25 -13.72 17.78 5.24
CA LEU A 25 -13.11 17.65 3.92
C LEU A 25 -12.94 18.99 3.22
N ILE A 26 -13.96 19.84 3.21
CA ILE A 26 -13.89 21.16 2.59
C ILE A 26 -12.85 22.03 3.31
N ARG A 27 -12.83 21.99 4.65
CA ARG A 27 -11.79 22.66 5.45
C ARG A 27 -10.39 22.21 5.05
N ALA A 28 -10.15 20.90 4.95
CA ALA A 28 -8.86 20.35 4.56
C ALA A 28 -8.45 20.77 3.13
N LEU A 29 -9.39 20.80 2.19
CA LEU A 29 -9.16 21.24 0.82
C LEU A 29 -8.80 22.73 0.76
N LEU A 30 -9.49 23.57 1.52
CA LEU A 30 -9.18 25.00 1.61
C LEU A 30 -7.80 25.23 2.25
N LEU A 31 -7.43 24.46 3.27
CA LEU A 31 -6.07 24.50 3.84
C LEU A 31 -5.00 24.15 2.81
N HIS A 32 -5.24 23.10 2.01
CA HIS A 32 -4.35 22.72 0.91
C HIS A 32 -4.23 23.86 -0.09
N PHE A 33 -5.36 24.41 -0.54
CA PHE A 33 -5.41 25.49 -1.52
C PHE A 33 -4.60 26.68 -1.03
N MET A 34 -4.90 27.18 0.18
CA MET A 34 -4.29 28.38 0.73
C MET A 34 -2.78 28.24 0.92
N LEU A 35 -2.29 27.09 1.42
CA LEU A 35 -0.84 26.90 1.59
C LEU A 35 -0.11 26.85 0.24
N ALA A 36 -0.72 26.19 -0.76
CA ALA A 36 -0.17 26.10 -2.10
C ALA A 36 -0.24 27.42 -2.87
N TYR A 37 -1.25 28.25 -2.59
CA TYR A 37 -1.44 29.58 -3.16
C TYR A 37 -0.48 30.60 -2.54
N ASP A 38 -0.38 30.65 -1.20
CA ASP A 38 0.45 31.62 -0.47
C ASP A 38 1.94 31.35 -0.63
N ARG A 39 2.30 30.08 -0.86
CA ARG A 39 3.68 29.60 -1.02
C ARG A 39 4.66 30.18 0.01
N PRO A 40 4.43 29.99 1.32
CA PRO A 40 5.22 30.64 2.36
C PRO A 40 6.68 30.13 2.46
N PHE A 41 6.99 28.97 1.88
CA PHE A 41 8.32 28.38 1.92
C PHE A 41 9.05 28.58 0.58
N ALA A 42 10.39 28.65 0.62
CA ALA A 42 11.22 28.72 -0.59
C ALA A 42 10.98 27.51 -1.53
N GLU A 43 10.85 26.31 -0.95
CA GLU A 43 10.53 25.08 -1.67
C GLU A 43 9.57 24.19 -0.89
N GLY A 44 8.99 23.20 -1.57
CA GLY A 44 8.21 22.15 -0.90
C GLY A 44 6.76 22.50 -0.55
N ASN A 45 6.26 23.68 -0.91
CA ASN A 45 4.88 24.11 -0.63
C ASN A 45 3.82 23.07 -1.03
N GLY A 46 3.95 22.43 -2.21
CA GLY A 46 3.00 21.38 -2.63
C GLY A 46 3.09 20.08 -1.81
N ARG A 47 4.26 19.75 -1.23
CA ARG A 47 4.38 18.62 -0.27
C ARG A 47 3.76 19.01 1.07
N ALA A 48 4.05 20.21 1.55
CA ALA A 48 3.48 20.74 2.78
C ALA A 48 1.95 20.86 2.71
N ALA A 49 1.39 21.29 1.58
CA ALA A 49 -0.05 21.46 1.39
C ALA A 49 -0.79 20.11 1.47
N ARG A 50 -0.22 19.08 0.83
CA ARG A 50 -0.73 17.71 0.92
C ARG A 50 -0.61 17.14 2.33
N ALA A 51 0.53 17.35 2.99
CA ALA A 51 0.70 16.91 4.37
C ALA A 51 -0.33 17.58 5.31
N LEU A 52 -0.56 18.88 5.13
CA LEU A 52 -1.56 19.64 5.90
C LEU A 52 -2.99 19.15 5.63
N PHE A 53 -3.33 18.86 4.38
CA PHE A 53 -4.59 18.21 4.01
C PHE A 53 -4.79 16.90 4.79
N TYR A 54 -3.83 15.98 4.71
CA TYR A 54 -3.94 14.69 5.38
C TYR A 54 -4.03 14.83 6.90
N TRP A 55 -3.19 15.68 7.50
CA TRP A 55 -3.24 15.96 8.93
C TRP A 55 -4.62 16.50 9.34
N SER A 56 -5.20 17.43 8.57
CA SER A 56 -6.51 18.01 8.85
C SER A 56 -7.63 16.96 8.76
N MET A 57 -7.54 16.03 7.82
CA MET A 57 -8.51 14.93 7.70
C MET A 57 -8.42 13.96 8.89
N VAL A 58 -7.21 13.54 9.23
CA VAL A 58 -6.95 12.62 10.36
C VAL A 58 -7.40 13.21 11.68
N ARG A 59 -7.04 14.48 11.94
CA ARG A 59 -7.43 15.20 13.15
C ARG A 59 -8.95 15.27 13.33
N GLN A 60 -9.71 15.29 12.24
CA GLN A 60 -11.17 15.35 12.24
C GLN A 60 -11.85 13.97 12.14
N GLY A 61 -11.11 12.87 12.37
CA GLY A 61 -11.66 11.52 12.46
C GLY A 61 -11.71 10.74 11.14
N TYR A 62 -11.25 11.31 10.03
CA TYR A 62 -11.20 10.63 8.72
C TYR A 62 -9.92 9.80 8.56
N TRP A 63 -9.68 8.87 9.48
CA TRP A 63 -8.48 8.03 9.54
C TRP A 63 -8.21 7.25 8.24
N LEU A 64 -9.26 6.84 7.50
CA LEU A 64 -9.11 6.12 6.24
C LEU A 64 -8.25 6.89 5.23
N MET A 65 -8.26 8.22 5.29
CA MET A 65 -7.49 9.07 4.39
C MET A 65 -5.98 8.84 4.50
N GLU A 66 -5.46 8.29 5.61
CA GLU A 66 -4.05 7.90 5.73
C GLU A 66 -3.64 6.83 4.71
N LEU A 67 -4.59 6.01 4.29
CA LEU A 67 -4.38 4.92 3.32
C LEU A 67 -4.65 5.36 1.88
N VAL A 68 -5.30 6.50 1.68
CA VAL A 68 -5.71 7.00 0.36
C VAL A 68 -4.60 7.81 -0.27
N SER A 69 -4.07 7.36 -1.40
CA SER A 69 -2.98 8.05 -2.11
C SER A 69 -3.46 9.03 -3.17
N ILE A 70 -3.89 10.24 -2.77
CA ILE A 70 -4.33 11.29 -3.71
C ILE A 70 -3.21 11.74 -4.65
N SER A 71 -1.95 11.68 -4.17
CA SER A 71 -0.77 12.04 -4.97
C SER A 71 -0.59 11.14 -6.19
N SER A 72 -1.00 9.87 -6.09
CA SER A 72 -0.91 8.92 -7.21
C SER A 72 -1.84 9.31 -8.36
N VAL A 73 -3.01 9.88 -8.04
CA VAL A 73 -4.02 10.36 -8.99
C VAL A 73 -3.60 11.72 -9.55
N LEU A 74 -3.21 12.67 -8.69
CA LEU A 74 -2.76 14.01 -9.12
C LEU A 74 -1.60 13.94 -10.13
N ARG A 75 -0.68 12.98 -9.96
CA ARG A 75 0.44 12.78 -10.89
C ARG A 75 -0.01 12.38 -12.31
N LYS A 76 -1.19 11.77 -12.46
CA LYS A 76 -1.73 11.36 -13.76
C LYS A 76 -2.34 12.54 -14.53
N ALA A 77 -2.78 13.60 -13.84
CA ALA A 77 -3.48 14.73 -14.44
C ALA A 77 -2.97 16.10 -13.91
N PRO A 78 -1.67 16.42 -14.04
CA PRO A 78 -1.09 17.65 -13.48
C PRO A 78 -1.72 18.92 -14.07
N ALA A 79 -2.13 18.88 -15.34
CA ALA A 79 -2.77 20.02 -16.02
C ALA A 79 -4.13 20.38 -15.42
N GLN A 80 -4.93 19.39 -15.02
CA GLN A 80 -6.25 19.64 -14.40
C GLN A 80 -6.09 20.27 -13.02
N TYR A 81 -5.12 19.79 -12.25
CA TYR A 81 -4.76 20.38 -10.96
C TYR A 81 -4.33 21.84 -11.10
N ALA A 82 -3.41 22.13 -12.03
CA ALA A 82 -2.96 23.51 -12.29
C ALA A 82 -4.10 24.42 -12.78
N ARG A 83 -4.96 23.92 -13.66
CA ARG A 83 -6.13 24.67 -14.16
C ARG A 83 -7.10 25.04 -13.05
N ALA A 84 -7.27 24.18 -12.05
CA ALA A 84 -8.17 24.46 -10.93
C ALA A 84 -7.70 25.69 -10.12
N TYR A 85 -6.38 25.85 -9.91
CA TYR A 85 -5.83 27.08 -9.32
C TYR A 85 -6.07 28.28 -10.22
N LEU A 86 -5.74 28.15 -11.51
CA LEU A 86 -5.88 29.26 -12.45
C LEU A 86 -7.33 29.77 -12.50
N HIS A 87 -8.31 28.87 -12.55
CA HIS A 87 -9.72 29.24 -12.56
C HIS A 87 -10.11 30.00 -11.28
N THR A 88 -9.71 29.51 -10.10
CA THR A 88 -9.94 30.22 -8.84
C THR A 88 -9.26 31.60 -8.81
N GLU A 89 -8.05 31.73 -9.35
CA GLU A 89 -7.33 33.02 -9.42
C GLU A 89 -7.99 34.02 -10.36
N THR A 90 -8.52 33.55 -11.49
CA THR A 90 -9.14 34.40 -12.51
C THR A 90 -10.61 34.72 -12.25
N ASP A 91 -11.26 33.99 -11.34
CA ASP A 91 -12.68 34.16 -11.01
C ASP A 91 -12.86 34.60 -9.55
N ALA A 92 -12.29 35.76 -9.22
CA ALA A 92 -12.45 36.46 -7.94
C ALA A 92 -12.19 35.62 -6.66
N GLY A 93 -11.39 34.55 -6.75
CA GLY A 93 -11.11 33.66 -5.63
C GLY A 93 -12.16 32.57 -5.41
N ASP A 94 -13.01 32.26 -6.40
CA ASP A 94 -13.97 31.15 -6.29
C ASP A 94 -13.25 29.79 -6.22
N THR A 95 -13.17 29.26 -5.00
CA THR A 95 -12.54 27.95 -4.72
C THR A 95 -13.37 26.76 -5.19
N THR A 96 -14.58 26.96 -5.71
CA THR A 96 -15.46 25.87 -6.19
C THR A 96 -14.76 25.01 -7.24
N TYR A 97 -14.04 25.62 -8.18
CA TYR A 97 -13.25 24.90 -9.18
C TYR A 97 -12.21 23.97 -8.56
N PHE A 98 -11.48 24.47 -7.57
CA PHE A 98 -10.49 23.69 -6.84
C PHE A 98 -11.12 22.55 -6.04
N ILE A 99 -12.18 22.85 -5.30
CA ILE A 99 -12.90 21.87 -4.48
C ILE A 99 -13.43 20.74 -5.35
N LEU A 100 -14.15 21.05 -6.43
CA LEU A 100 -14.70 20.05 -7.34
C LEU A 100 -13.60 19.19 -7.96
N GLN A 101 -12.49 19.81 -8.39
CA GLN A 101 -11.37 19.06 -8.95
C GLN A 101 -10.74 18.11 -7.92
N GLN A 102 -10.56 18.56 -6.66
CA GLN A 102 -10.01 17.72 -5.60
C GLN A 102 -10.97 16.62 -5.15
N LEU A 103 -12.28 16.86 -5.14
CA LEU A 103 -13.28 15.83 -4.86
C LEU A 103 -13.20 14.69 -5.88
N ASN A 104 -13.12 15.02 -7.17
CA ASN A 104 -12.92 14.01 -8.23
C ASN A 104 -11.62 13.20 -8.02
N VAL A 105 -10.54 13.86 -7.58
CA VAL A 105 -9.27 13.19 -7.28
C VAL A 105 -9.41 12.22 -6.10
N ILE A 106 -10.15 12.62 -5.06
CA ILE A 106 -10.38 11.81 -3.87
C ILE A 106 -11.24 10.60 -4.21
N GLU A 107 -12.31 10.77 -5.00
CA GLU A 107 -13.15 9.66 -5.46
C GLU A 107 -12.32 8.62 -6.24
N GLN A 108 -11.53 9.07 -7.22
CA GLN A 108 -10.64 8.18 -7.98
C GLN A 108 -9.62 7.47 -7.08
N ALA A 109 -9.10 8.14 -6.06
CA ALA A 109 -8.16 7.55 -5.12
C ALA A 109 -8.81 6.51 -4.19
N LEU A 110 -10.06 6.76 -3.77
CA LEU A 110 -10.86 5.82 -2.99
C LEU A 110 -11.22 4.58 -3.81
N ASP A 111 -11.62 4.74 -5.08
CA ASP A 111 -11.88 3.63 -5.99
C ASP A 111 -10.64 2.79 -6.25
N ALA A 112 -9.48 3.44 -6.40
CA ALA A 112 -8.21 2.74 -6.54
C ALA A 112 -7.86 1.95 -5.26
N LEU A 113 -8.07 2.53 -4.08
CA LEU A 113 -7.86 1.84 -2.81
C LEU A 113 -8.81 0.64 -2.65
N LYS A 114 -10.09 0.81 -2.95
CA LYS A 114 -11.10 -0.26 -2.92
C LYS A 114 -10.70 -1.42 -3.83
N THR A 115 -10.33 -1.10 -5.07
CA THR A 115 -9.87 -2.09 -6.05
C THR A 115 -8.64 -2.84 -5.55
N TYR A 116 -7.66 -2.11 -5.00
CA TYR A 116 -6.46 -2.71 -4.43
C TYR A 116 -6.78 -3.67 -3.30
N VAL A 117 -7.60 -3.27 -2.33
CA VAL A 117 -7.98 -4.11 -1.19
C VAL A 117 -8.72 -5.36 -1.65
N GLN A 118 -9.62 -5.25 -2.63
CA GLN A 118 -10.34 -6.39 -3.19
C GLN A 118 -9.39 -7.38 -3.87
N GLN A 119 -8.47 -6.90 -4.71
CA GLN A 119 -7.47 -7.74 -5.38
C GLN A 119 -6.57 -8.45 -4.36
N ARG A 120 -6.04 -7.72 -3.37
CA ARG A 120 -5.24 -8.31 -2.29
C ARG A 120 -6.00 -9.35 -1.47
N GLY A 121 -7.29 -9.11 -1.24
CA GLY A 121 -8.17 -10.07 -0.57
C GLY A 121 -8.35 -11.36 -1.36
N GLN A 122 -8.53 -11.26 -2.69
CA GLN A 122 -8.65 -12.41 -3.57
C GLN A 122 -7.33 -13.20 -3.66
N GLU A 123 -6.20 -12.51 -3.83
CA GLU A 123 -4.86 -13.13 -3.83
C GLU A 123 -4.60 -13.91 -2.54
N THR A 124 -4.97 -13.33 -1.39
CA THR A 124 -4.78 -13.99 -0.08
C THR A 124 -5.64 -15.24 0.05
N ARG A 125 -6.93 -15.17 -0.34
CA ARG A 125 -7.82 -16.34 -0.30
C ARG A 125 -7.36 -17.46 -1.24
N GLN A 126 -6.91 -17.11 -2.45
CA GLN A 126 -6.37 -18.09 -3.40
C GLN A 126 -5.13 -18.77 -2.82
N LEU A 127 -4.21 -18.01 -2.23
CA LEU A 127 -3.03 -18.55 -1.56
C LEU A 127 -3.40 -19.52 -0.42
N GLU A 128 -4.35 -19.14 0.43
CA GLU A 128 -4.84 -19.99 1.52
C GLU A 128 -5.48 -21.29 0.99
N GLN A 129 -6.29 -21.20 -0.07
CA GLN A 129 -6.91 -22.36 -0.70
C GLN A 129 -5.86 -23.31 -1.29
N THR A 130 -4.86 -22.80 -2.00
CA THR A 130 -3.78 -23.62 -2.58
C THR A 130 -2.93 -24.28 -1.49
N LEU A 131 -2.64 -23.58 -0.39
CA LEU A 131 -1.89 -24.16 0.72
C LEU A 131 -2.70 -25.21 1.47
N HIS A 132 -4.00 -24.97 1.67
CA HIS A 132 -4.89 -25.93 2.31
C HIS A 132 -5.06 -27.19 1.46
N SER A 133 -5.30 -27.07 0.15
CA SER A 133 -5.45 -28.24 -0.72
C SER A 133 -4.16 -29.05 -0.79
N LEU A 134 -3.01 -28.38 -0.83
CA LEU A 134 -1.71 -29.06 -0.79
C LEU A 134 -1.49 -29.79 0.54
N GLY A 135 -1.78 -29.15 1.67
CA GLY A 135 -1.61 -29.76 3.00
C GLY A 135 -2.57 -30.90 3.31
N SER A 136 -3.73 -30.97 2.63
CA SER A 136 -4.65 -32.11 2.76
C SER A 136 -4.21 -33.35 1.97
N THR A 137 -3.39 -33.17 0.94
CA THR A 137 -2.96 -34.25 0.03
C THR A 137 -1.51 -34.68 0.30
N VAL A 138 -0.67 -33.73 0.71
CA VAL A 138 0.75 -33.93 1.00
C VAL A 138 0.98 -33.59 2.47
N ASP A 139 1.61 -34.52 3.20
CA ASP A 139 1.98 -34.31 4.61
C ASP A 139 3.10 -33.27 4.73
N LEU A 140 2.70 -32.00 4.83
CA LEU A 140 3.59 -30.86 4.99
C LEU A 140 3.45 -30.29 6.40
N ASN A 141 4.59 -30.07 7.03
CA ASN A 141 4.59 -29.39 8.33
C ASN A 141 4.39 -27.87 8.18
N LEU A 142 4.02 -27.21 9.29
CA LEU A 142 3.76 -25.77 9.32
C LEU A 142 4.93 -24.91 8.83
N ARG A 143 6.18 -25.35 9.00
CA ARG A 143 7.38 -24.61 8.56
C ARG A 143 7.53 -24.66 7.04
N GLN A 144 7.25 -25.82 6.45
CA GLN A 144 7.23 -26.00 5.00
C GLN A 144 6.12 -25.19 4.34
N LEU A 145 4.90 -25.20 4.90
CA LEU A 145 3.79 -24.37 4.44
C LEU A 145 4.12 -22.87 4.52
N ALA A 146 4.71 -22.42 5.63
CA ALA A 146 5.14 -21.04 5.78
C ALA A 146 6.20 -20.63 4.74
N LEU A 147 7.15 -21.52 4.43
CA LEU A 147 8.14 -21.29 3.38
C LEU A 147 7.48 -21.17 2.01
N LEU A 148 6.55 -22.07 1.67
CA LEU A 148 5.82 -22.03 0.39
C LEU A 148 4.97 -20.76 0.27
N ALA A 149 4.32 -20.31 1.35
CA ALA A 149 3.61 -19.04 1.38
C ALA A 149 4.54 -17.86 1.08
N GLY A 150 5.74 -17.84 1.66
CA GLY A 150 6.77 -16.85 1.36
C GLY A 150 7.27 -16.92 -0.08
N ALA A 151 7.46 -18.12 -0.61
CA ALA A 151 7.88 -18.36 -2.00
C ALA A 151 6.86 -17.88 -3.03
N LEU A 152 5.56 -18.05 -2.74
CA LEU A 152 4.47 -17.56 -3.59
C LEU A 152 4.37 -16.03 -3.57
N LYS A 153 4.61 -15.39 -2.42
CA LYS A 153 4.62 -13.92 -2.30
C LYS A 153 5.81 -13.30 -3.03
N GLN A 154 7.00 -13.91 -2.93
CA GLN A 154 8.22 -13.38 -3.53
C GLN A 154 9.05 -14.51 -4.16
N ARG A 155 8.84 -14.72 -5.46
CA ARG A 155 9.47 -15.82 -6.23
C ARG A 155 11.00 -15.71 -6.31
N SER A 156 11.56 -14.53 -6.10
CA SER A 156 13.01 -14.30 -6.08
C SER A 156 13.68 -14.67 -4.75
N ASN A 157 12.91 -15.10 -3.75
CA ASN A 157 13.45 -15.53 -2.47
C ASN A 157 14.36 -16.74 -2.63
N ARG A 158 15.49 -16.68 -1.92
CA ARG A 158 16.48 -17.75 -1.85
C ARG A 158 16.43 -18.34 -0.46
N TYR A 159 16.20 -19.64 -0.37
CA TYR A 159 16.18 -20.35 0.90
C TYR A 159 17.48 -21.14 1.03
N THR A 160 18.15 -20.98 2.16
CA THR A 160 19.29 -21.81 2.54
C THR A 160 18.93 -22.60 3.78
N VAL A 161 19.65 -23.69 4.04
CA VAL A 161 19.47 -24.44 5.29
C VAL A 161 19.64 -23.51 6.50
N GLU A 162 20.63 -22.61 6.46
CA GLU A 162 20.89 -21.68 7.57
C GLU A 162 19.79 -20.61 7.72
N SER A 163 19.25 -20.08 6.61
CA SER A 163 18.16 -19.11 6.70
C SER A 163 16.89 -19.74 7.27
N HIS A 164 16.56 -20.97 6.84
CA HIS A 164 15.38 -21.70 7.33
C HIS A 164 15.54 -22.13 8.80
N ARG A 165 16.76 -22.56 9.18
CA ARG A 165 17.13 -22.87 10.56
C ARG A 165 16.89 -21.67 11.49
N ARG A 166 17.34 -20.48 11.07
CA ARG A 166 17.17 -19.24 11.84
C ARG A 166 15.72 -18.77 11.88
N SER A 167 15.00 -18.82 10.75
CA SER A 167 13.62 -18.32 10.69
C SER A 167 12.64 -19.15 11.51
N HIS A 168 12.89 -20.46 11.67
CA HIS A 168 12.01 -21.36 12.42
C HIS A 168 12.61 -21.87 13.73
N ASN A 169 13.82 -21.41 14.10
CA ASN A 169 14.53 -21.82 15.31
C ASN A 169 14.61 -23.35 15.50
N VAL A 170 15.05 -24.07 14.46
CA VAL A 170 15.19 -25.54 14.46
C VAL A 170 16.65 -25.97 14.38
N ALA A 171 16.92 -27.27 14.55
CA ALA A 171 18.25 -27.83 14.30
C ALA A 171 18.59 -27.81 12.80
N TYR A 172 19.88 -27.78 12.46
CA TYR A 172 20.35 -27.79 11.06
C TYR A 172 19.84 -29.01 10.29
N ALA A 173 19.85 -30.19 10.92
CA ALA A 173 19.36 -31.44 10.31
C ALA A 173 17.87 -31.35 9.97
N THR A 174 17.05 -30.77 10.86
CA THR A 174 15.62 -30.54 10.63
C THR A 174 15.39 -29.57 9.48
N ALA A 175 16.08 -28.42 9.47
CA ALA A 175 15.96 -27.45 8.39
C ALA A 175 16.37 -28.03 7.03
N ARG A 176 17.42 -28.87 7.01
CA ARG A 176 17.87 -29.56 5.81
C ARG A 176 16.83 -30.58 5.33
N ALA A 177 16.25 -31.36 6.24
CA ALA A 177 15.21 -32.33 5.90
C ALA A 177 13.97 -31.64 5.32
N ASP A 178 13.51 -30.54 5.93
CA ASP A 178 12.35 -29.77 5.47
C ASP A 178 12.54 -29.28 4.01
N LEU A 179 13.72 -28.69 3.70
CA LEU A 179 14.04 -28.18 2.36
C LEU A 179 14.23 -29.30 1.32
N LEU A 180 14.87 -30.41 1.70
CA LEU A 180 15.06 -31.54 0.81
C LEU A 180 13.74 -32.24 0.49
N ALA A 181 12.84 -32.37 1.46
CA ALA A 181 11.50 -32.92 1.24
C ALA A 181 10.69 -32.06 0.25
N LEU A 182 10.75 -30.73 0.38
CA LEU A 182 10.14 -29.83 -0.60
C LEU A 182 10.79 -29.92 -1.98
N ALA A 183 12.11 -30.12 -2.05
CA ALA A 183 12.81 -30.32 -3.31
C ALA A 183 12.45 -31.67 -3.98
N SER A 184 12.31 -32.75 -3.20
CA SER A 184 11.89 -34.06 -3.75
C SER A 184 10.46 -34.05 -4.27
N LEU A 185 9.58 -33.22 -3.70
CA LEU A 185 8.23 -32.97 -4.21
C LEU A 185 8.21 -32.05 -5.44
N GLY A 186 9.37 -31.56 -5.89
CA GLY A 186 9.47 -30.62 -7.00
C GLY A 186 8.94 -29.21 -6.67
N LEU A 187 8.65 -28.91 -5.41
CA LEU A 187 8.17 -27.61 -4.94
C LEU A 187 9.32 -26.61 -4.75
N LEU A 188 10.56 -27.09 -4.68
CA LEU A 188 11.77 -26.27 -4.69
C LEU A 188 12.81 -26.85 -5.65
N GLU A 189 13.59 -25.97 -6.29
CA GLU A 189 14.77 -26.34 -7.06
C GLU A 189 16.02 -26.16 -6.21
N GLN A 190 16.80 -27.22 -6.07
CA GLN A 190 18.10 -27.17 -5.41
C GLN A 190 19.18 -26.71 -6.40
N ARG A 191 19.91 -25.65 -6.06
CA ARG A 191 21.07 -25.16 -6.83
C ARG A 191 22.29 -25.02 -5.94
N LYS A 192 23.45 -25.40 -6.46
CA LYS A 192 24.73 -25.20 -5.78
C LYS A 192 25.28 -23.82 -6.14
N ARG A 193 25.51 -22.97 -5.14
CA ARG A 193 26.14 -21.66 -5.32
C ARG A 193 27.35 -21.54 -4.40
N GLY A 194 28.54 -21.57 -5.01
CA GLY A 194 29.79 -21.64 -4.26
C GLY A 194 29.87 -22.94 -3.43
N ARG A 195 30.04 -22.78 -2.10
CA ARG A 195 30.11 -23.92 -1.15
C ARG A 195 28.76 -24.26 -0.50
N ALA A 196 27.70 -23.49 -0.76
CA ALA A 196 26.39 -23.66 -0.14
C ALA A 196 25.32 -24.15 -1.13
N TRP A 197 24.31 -24.82 -0.59
CA TRP A 197 23.10 -25.18 -1.31
C TRP A 197 22.05 -24.09 -1.11
N GLU A 198 21.52 -23.57 -2.23
CA GLU A 198 20.36 -22.69 -2.28
C GLU A 198 19.15 -23.46 -2.81
N PHE A 199 17.98 -23.13 -2.29
CA PHE A 199 16.69 -23.65 -2.71
C PHE A 199 15.86 -22.48 -3.23
N LEU A 200 15.33 -22.63 -4.43
CA LEU A 200 14.58 -21.60 -5.15
C LEU A 200 13.19 -22.12 -5.49
N ALA A 201 12.20 -21.23 -5.49
CA ALA A 201 10.89 -21.56 -6.01
C ALA A 201 10.96 -21.68 -7.54
N PRO A 202 10.46 -22.77 -8.14
CA PRO A 202 10.35 -22.86 -9.59
C PRO A 202 9.35 -21.82 -10.12
N ALA A 203 9.49 -21.42 -11.39
CA ALA A 203 8.64 -20.41 -11.99
C ALA A 203 7.16 -20.83 -12.03
N ASP A 204 6.92 -22.13 -12.17
CA ASP A 204 5.63 -22.81 -12.22
C ASP A 204 5.19 -23.39 -10.86
N LEU A 205 5.69 -22.83 -9.75
CA LEU A 205 5.32 -23.27 -8.39
C LEU A 205 3.78 -23.32 -8.16
N PRO A 206 3.00 -22.29 -8.54
CA PRO A 206 1.54 -22.33 -8.35
C PRO A 206 0.87 -23.51 -9.05
N GLU A 207 1.30 -23.82 -10.28
CA GLU A 207 0.78 -24.92 -11.08
C GLU A 207 1.15 -26.27 -10.46
N ARG A 208 2.38 -26.42 -9.97
CA ARG A 208 2.83 -27.65 -9.27
C ARG A 208 2.06 -27.89 -7.99
N MET A 209 1.81 -26.84 -7.19
CA MET A 209 1.03 -26.95 -5.96
C MET A 209 -0.42 -27.31 -6.24
N THR A 210 -1.02 -26.74 -7.28
CA THR A 210 -2.39 -27.07 -7.70
C THR A 210 -2.50 -28.52 -8.16
N ARG A 211 -1.53 -28.99 -8.96
CA ARG A 211 -1.48 -30.37 -9.44
C ARG A 211 -1.36 -31.37 -8.28
N LEU A 212 -0.40 -31.17 -7.39
CA LEU A 212 -0.18 -32.02 -6.21
C LEU A 212 -1.36 -31.98 -5.23
N GLY A 213 -2.06 -30.84 -5.14
CA GLY A 213 -3.28 -30.74 -4.32
C GLY A 213 -4.50 -31.46 -4.93
N ALA A 214 -4.50 -31.71 -6.26
CA ALA A 214 -5.60 -32.34 -6.98
C ALA A 214 -5.43 -33.86 -7.18
N GLU A 215 -4.21 -34.38 -7.05
CA GLU A 215 -3.90 -35.81 -7.14
C GLU A 215 -4.38 -36.54 -5.86
N LYS A 216 -5.60 -37.08 -5.91
CA LYS A 216 -6.18 -37.96 -4.88
C LYS A 216 -5.97 -39.42 -5.21
#